data_AF-A0A5E5QID3-F1
#
_entry.id   AF-A0A5E5QID3-F1
#
_cell.length_a   1.000
_cell.length_b   1.000
_cell.length_c   1.000
_cell.angle_alpha   90.00
_cell.angle_beta   90.00
_cell.angle_gamma   90.00
#
_symmetry.space_group_name_H-M   'P 1'
#
loop_
_entity.id
_entity.type
_entity.pdbx_description
1 polymer ?
#
loop_
_entity_poly.entity_id
_entity_poly.type
_entity_poly.pdbx_seq_one_letter_code
_entity_poly.pdbx_strand_id
1 'polypeptide(L)'
;MPNPFLLSILTLITTLAITPTIANTNLNTPNKTTTIIGSNLQANADNGQININSQNLNILSSQDTNNTKSNTQHKNLNVSYTLYGTNSSNLSGSISRDSSTSTSQQTTHNNTNLTATNINLNTTQDTKIKGANLQATNQLNIDTKNLEVSSVQNKHKAKTRSQGASLGIGSSGVNSVGFNQSKA
;
A
#
# COMPACT_ATOMS: atom_id res chain seq x y z
N MET A 1 30.14 -34.24 -15.62
CA MET A 1 30.53 -33.58 -14.35
C MET A 1 29.26 -33.38 -13.53
N PRO A 2 29.08 -34.01 -12.35
CA PRO A 2 27.83 -33.93 -11.61
C PRO A 2 27.75 -32.63 -10.80
N ASN A 3 26.55 -32.06 -10.80
CA ASN A 3 26.11 -30.81 -10.18
C ASN A 3 26.23 -30.85 -8.63
N PRO A 4 26.79 -29.83 -7.96
CA PRO A 4 26.91 -29.84 -6.50
C PRO A 4 25.56 -29.52 -5.83
N PHE A 5 25.08 -30.45 -5.02
CA PHE A 5 24.29 -30.24 -3.80
C PHE A 5 23.16 -29.20 -3.85
N LEU A 6 21.96 -29.62 -4.30
CA LEU A 6 20.72 -29.13 -3.68
C LEU A 6 20.43 -30.01 -2.47
N LEU A 7 20.59 -29.47 -1.26
CA LEU A 7 20.03 -30.08 -0.05
C LEU A 7 18.51 -29.85 -0.07
N SER A 8 17.79 -30.69 -0.80
CA SER A 8 16.33 -30.75 -0.76
C SER A 8 15.92 -31.54 0.50
N ILE A 9 15.68 -30.84 1.61
CA ILE A 9 14.98 -31.44 2.75
C ILE A 9 13.48 -31.41 2.40
N LEU A 10 13.01 -32.45 1.70
CA LEU A 10 11.59 -32.74 1.56
C LEU A 10 11.27 -33.97 2.42
N THR A 11 10.99 -33.73 3.70
CA THR A 11 10.45 -34.75 4.59
C THR A 11 8.97 -34.97 4.27
N LEU A 12 8.63 -36.14 3.74
CA LEU A 12 7.26 -36.59 3.53
C LEU A 12 6.68 -37.02 4.89
N ILE A 13 5.71 -36.27 5.43
CA ILE A 13 4.99 -36.62 6.67
C ILE A 13 3.56 -37.01 6.29
N THR A 14 3.20 -38.26 6.58
CA THR A 14 1.84 -38.78 6.50
C THR A 14 1.01 -38.33 7.69
N THR A 15 -0.21 -37.88 7.42
CA THR A 15 -1.39 -37.82 8.31
C THR A 15 -1.30 -36.98 9.59
N LEU A 16 -1.59 -35.68 9.45
CA LEU A 16 -2.67 -34.90 10.05
C LEU A 16 -2.48 -33.48 9.46
N ALA A 17 -3.52 -32.67 9.31
CA ALA A 17 -3.39 -31.29 8.85
C ALA A 17 -2.72 -30.42 9.93
N ILE A 18 -1.45 -30.68 10.25
CA ILE A 18 -0.59 -29.79 11.00
C ILE A 18 0.12 -28.91 9.97
N THR A 19 -0.27 -27.64 9.91
CA THR A 19 0.58 -26.59 9.34
C THR A 19 1.99 -26.80 9.87
N PRO A 20 3.04 -26.85 9.02
CA PRO A 20 4.40 -27.05 9.50
C PRO A 20 4.80 -25.90 10.42
N THR A 21 4.64 -26.09 11.72
CA THR A 21 5.04 -25.13 12.74
C THR A 21 6.50 -25.37 13.07
N ILE A 22 7.36 -24.40 12.78
CA ILE A 22 8.73 -24.39 13.26
C ILE A 22 8.68 -24.32 14.79
N ALA A 23 9.31 -25.26 15.48
CA ALA A 23 9.33 -25.27 16.95
C ALA A 23 9.96 -23.97 17.47
N ASN A 24 11.17 -23.64 17.04
CA ASN A 24 11.89 -22.42 17.43
C ASN A 24 12.52 -21.73 16.22
N THR A 25 12.48 -20.40 16.21
CA THR A 25 13.21 -19.58 15.23
C THR A 25 14.37 -18.88 15.95
N ASN A 26 15.61 -19.26 15.60
CA ASN A 26 16.81 -18.70 16.20
C ASN A 26 17.65 -17.98 15.13
N LEU A 27 17.77 -16.65 15.23
CA LEU A 27 18.66 -15.85 14.39
C LEU A 27 19.83 -15.38 15.24
N ASN A 28 21.01 -15.97 15.05
CA ASN A 28 22.21 -15.61 15.80
C ASN A 28 23.24 -14.97 14.86
N THR A 29 23.24 -13.65 14.79
CA THR A 29 24.20 -12.87 13.99
C THR A 29 24.90 -11.84 14.88
N PRO A 30 25.71 -12.30 15.84
CA PRO A 30 26.37 -11.41 16.79
C PRO A 30 27.28 -10.44 16.03
N ASN A 31 27.42 -9.22 16.55
CA ASN A 31 28.25 -8.17 15.94
C ASN A 31 27.76 -7.70 14.55
N LYS A 32 26.55 -8.08 14.12
CA LYS A 32 25.94 -7.65 12.86
C LYS A 32 24.54 -7.08 13.07
N THR A 33 24.04 -6.38 12.06
CA THR A 33 22.65 -5.94 12.00
C THR A 33 21.77 -7.05 11.42
N THR A 34 20.78 -7.52 12.17
CA THR A 34 19.70 -8.38 11.66
C THR A 34 18.55 -7.51 11.20
N THR A 35 17.98 -7.80 10.03
CA THR A 35 16.82 -7.06 9.51
C THR A 35 15.73 -8.03 9.07
N ILE A 36 14.50 -7.81 9.54
CA ILE A 36 13.30 -8.57 9.20
C ILE A 36 12.29 -7.58 8.61
N ILE A 37 11.80 -7.85 7.39
CA ILE A 37 10.95 -6.91 6.64
C ILE A 37 9.71 -7.62 6.11
N GLY A 38 8.54 -7.07 6.40
CA GLY A 38 7.23 -7.56 5.93
C GLY A 38 6.97 -9.06 6.14
N SER A 39 7.68 -9.68 7.08
CA SER A 39 7.70 -11.13 7.23
C SER A 39 6.67 -11.58 8.27
N ASN A 40 6.16 -12.80 8.12
CA ASN A 40 5.36 -13.46 9.15
C ASN A 40 6.16 -14.63 9.73
N LEU A 41 6.76 -14.44 10.90
CA LEU A 41 7.52 -15.47 11.61
C LEU A 41 6.65 -15.99 12.75
N GLN A 42 6.25 -17.25 12.64
CA GLN A 42 5.45 -17.93 13.65
C GLN A 42 6.24 -19.13 14.20
N ALA A 43 6.52 -19.10 15.49
CA ALA A 43 6.97 -20.29 16.22
C ALA A 43 5.76 -21.03 16.81
N ASN A 44 5.92 -22.33 17.11
CA ASN A 44 4.86 -23.17 17.67
C ASN A 44 4.17 -22.50 18.89
N ALA A 45 2.84 -22.61 18.96
CA ALA A 45 2.01 -22.03 20.01
C ALA A 45 2.20 -22.66 21.41
N ASP A 46 2.70 -23.89 21.50
CA ASP A 46 2.79 -24.61 22.79
C ASP A 46 4.03 -24.23 23.60
N ASN A 47 5.17 -24.09 22.94
CA ASN A 47 6.44 -23.74 23.58
C ASN A 47 7.41 -22.97 22.66
N GLY A 48 6.95 -22.59 21.48
CA GLY A 48 7.83 -22.09 20.45
C GLY A 48 8.39 -20.72 20.77
N GLN A 49 9.67 -20.53 20.47
CA GLN A 49 10.40 -19.32 20.77
C GLN A 49 10.92 -18.65 19.50
N ILE A 50 10.91 -17.32 19.48
CA ILE A 50 11.68 -16.52 18.55
C ILE A 50 12.82 -15.88 19.34
N ASN A 51 14.06 -16.29 19.06
CA ASN A 51 15.26 -15.72 19.67
C ASN A 51 16.09 -15.03 18.61
N ILE A 52 16.36 -13.74 18.78
CA ILE A 52 17.20 -12.95 17.88
C ILE A 52 18.37 -12.40 18.69
N ASN A 53 19.59 -12.72 18.28
CA ASN A 53 20.82 -12.24 18.88
C ASN A 53 21.63 -11.49 17.82
N SER A 54 21.85 -10.19 18.03
CA SER A 54 22.55 -9.34 17.06
C SER A 54 23.25 -8.15 17.69
N GLN A 55 24.02 -7.37 16.91
CA GLN A 55 24.47 -6.06 17.39
C GLN A 55 23.32 -5.05 17.30
N ASN A 56 22.69 -4.98 16.14
CA ASN A 56 21.51 -4.15 15.90
C ASN A 56 20.39 -5.01 15.32
N LEU A 57 19.15 -4.62 15.56
CA LEU A 57 17.97 -5.31 15.05
C LEU A 57 17.00 -4.32 14.42
N ASN A 58 16.60 -4.58 13.18
CA ASN A 58 15.52 -3.86 12.50
C ASN A 58 14.36 -4.81 12.24
N ILE A 59 13.19 -4.51 12.77
CA ILE A 59 11.93 -5.19 12.48
C ILE A 59 11.01 -4.17 11.81
N LEU A 60 10.86 -4.28 10.49
CA LEU A 60 10.28 -3.24 9.65
C LEU A 60 9.06 -3.76 8.88
N SER A 61 8.05 -2.92 8.65
CA SER A 61 7.01 -3.21 7.66
C SER A 61 7.60 -3.26 6.25
N SER A 62 7.07 -4.11 5.37
CA SER A 62 7.23 -3.88 3.92
C SER A 62 6.34 -2.74 3.46
N GLN A 63 6.66 -2.16 2.31
CA GLN A 63 5.92 -1.06 1.72
C GLN A 63 5.63 -1.35 0.25
N ASP A 64 4.35 -1.31 -0.12
CA ASP A 64 3.89 -1.38 -1.50
C ASP A 64 3.36 -0.01 -1.94
N THR A 65 3.67 0.39 -3.16
CA THR A 65 3.15 1.64 -3.74
C THR A 65 2.50 1.37 -5.08
N ASN A 66 1.20 1.66 -5.18
CA ASN A 66 0.41 1.55 -6.40
C ASN A 66 0.13 2.93 -6.96
N ASN A 67 0.39 3.10 -8.27
CA ASN A 67 0.12 4.34 -8.97
C ASN A 67 -0.86 4.06 -10.10
N THR A 68 -1.97 4.81 -10.15
CA THR A 68 -2.93 4.77 -11.24
C THR A 68 -2.98 6.13 -11.91
N LYS A 69 -3.11 6.11 -13.23
CA LYS A 69 -3.33 7.32 -14.03
C LYS A 69 -4.45 7.02 -15.01
N SER A 70 -5.45 7.88 -15.02
CA SER A 70 -6.56 7.86 -15.96
C SER A 70 -6.61 9.18 -16.71
N ASN A 71 -6.79 9.08 -18.02
CA ASN A 71 -6.96 10.22 -18.90
C ASN A 71 -8.32 10.06 -19.58
N THR A 72 -9.18 11.07 -19.47
CA THR A 72 -10.44 11.12 -20.21
C THR A 72 -10.45 12.34 -21.13
N GLN A 73 -11.13 12.19 -22.27
CA GLN A 73 -11.38 13.26 -23.21
C GLN A 73 -12.84 13.17 -23.63
N HIS A 74 -13.57 14.27 -23.51
CA HIS A 74 -14.97 14.34 -23.87
C HIS A 74 -15.17 15.40 -24.96
N LYS A 75 -16.09 15.10 -25.87
CA LYS A 75 -16.61 16.03 -26.86
C LYS A 75 -18.13 15.96 -26.73
N ASN A 76 -18.74 17.04 -26.26
CA ASN A 76 -20.18 17.09 -26.02
C ASN A 76 -20.83 18.01 -27.03
N LEU A 77 -22.00 17.62 -27.52
CA LEU A 77 -22.85 18.41 -28.41
C LEU A 77 -24.26 18.42 -27.80
N ASN A 78 -24.77 19.61 -27.46
CA ASN A 78 -26.11 19.78 -26.92
C ASN A 78 -26.93 20.63 -27.89
N VAL A 79 -28.20 20.28 -28.07
CA VAL A 79 -29.16 21.04 -28.89
C VAL A 79 -30.44 21.19 -28.08
N SER A 80 -30.92 22.43 -27.94
CA SER A 80 -32.07 22.76 -27.12
C SER A 80 -33.03 23.67 -27.89
N TYR A 81 -34.30 23.27 -27.91
CA TYR A 81 -35.40 24.01 -28.54
C TYR A 81 -36.44 24.36 -27.47
N THR A 82 -36.74 25.64 -27.29
CA THR A 82 -37.72 26.12 -26.30
C THR A 82 -38.84 26.90 -27.00
N LEU A 83 -40.09 26.56 -26.68
CA LEU A 83 -41.30 27.20 -27.20
C LEU A 83 -42.01 27.96 -26.08
N TYR A 84 -42.00 29.29 -26.14
CA TYR A 84 -42.77 30.16 -25.23
C TYR A 84 -43.90 30.87 -26.01
N GLY A 85 -45.04 31.04 -25.34
CA GLY A 85 -46.32 31.51 -25.91
C GLY A 85 -46.23 32.75 -26.82
N THR A 86 -47.14 32.77 -27.80
CA THR A 86 -47.46 33.82 -28.78
C THR A 86 -46.29 34.66 -29.32
N ASN A 87 -45.21 34.03 -29.83
CA ASN A 87 -44.29 34.53 -30.89
C ASN A 87 -42.78 34.52 -30.59
N SER A 88 -42.25 33.68 -29.67
CA SER A 88 -40.79 33.48 -29.60
C SER A 88 -40.39 32.00 -29.47
N SER A 89 -39.86 31.46 -30.56
CA SER A 89 -39.22 30.14 -30.62
C SER A 89 -37.71 30.32 -30.66
N ASN A 90 -37.01 29.84 -29.63
CA ASN A 90 -35.55 29.93 -29.54
C ASN A 90 -34.94 28.55 -29.79
N LEU A 91 -34.05 28.48 -30.79
CA LEU A 91 -33.18 27.33 -31.02
C LEU A 91 -31.77 27.69 -30.59
N SER A 92 -31.15 26.83 -29.80
CA SER A 92 -29.77 26.98 -29.36
C SER A 92 -29.04 25.64 -29.41
N GLY A 93 -27.73 25.71 -29.55
CA GLY A 93 -26.84 24.57 -29.48
C GLY A 93 -25.53 24.94 -28.82
N SER A 94 -24.85 23.97 -28.25
CA SER A 94 -23.51 24.16 -27.70
C SER A 94 -22.62 22.98 -28.04
N ILE A 95 -21.36 23.27 -28.31
CA ILE A 95 -20.30 22.27 -28.44
C ILE A 95 -19.26 22.52 -27.37
N SER A 96 -18.83 21.46 -26.69
CA SER A 96 -17.73 21.53 -25.74
C SER A 96 -16.75 20.41 -25.96
N ARG A 97 -15.51 20.67 -25.57
CA ARG A 97 -14.42 19.71 -25.57
C ARG A 97 -13.63 19.92 -24.31
N ASP A 98 -13.47 18.84 -23.56
CA ASP A 98 -12.76 18.85 -22.31
C ASP A 98 -11.91 17.60 -22.17
N SER A 99 -10.89 17.71 -21.33
CA SER A 99 -9.99 16.63 -21.00
C SER A 99 -9.73 16.64 -19.50
N SER A 100 -9.59 15.46 -18.93
CA SER A 100 -9.24 15.31 -17.53
C SER A 100 -8.12 14.29 -17.37
N THR A 101 -7.22 14.55 -16.44
CA THR A 101 -6.18 13.62 -16.02
C THR A 101 -6.28 13.45 -14.53
N SER A 102 -6.46 12.21 -14.10
CA SER A 102 -6.54 11.83 -12.70
C SER A 102 -5.39 10.89 -12.39
N THR A 103 -4.59 11.24 -11.39
CA THR A 103 -3.53 10.38 -10.86
C THR A 103 -3.87 10.02 -9.43
N SER A 104 -3.81 8.76 -9.06
CA SER A 104 -3.86 8.32 -7.67
C SER A 104 -2.62 7.51 -7.31
N GLN A 105 -2.06 7.78 -6.14
CA GLN A 105 -0.98 7.05 -5.54
C GLN A 105 -1.43 6.51 -4.18
N GLN A 106 -1.30 5.22 -3.97
CA GLN A 106 -1.58 4.55 -2.71
C GLN A 106 -0.32 3.85 -2.21
N THR A 107 0.10 4.17 -0.99
CA THR A 107 1.16 3.48 -0.27
C THR A 107 0.53 2.66 0.85
N THR A 108 0.79 1.37 0.85
CA THR A 108 0.36 0.44 1.90
C THR A 108 1.58 -0.12 2.61
N HIS A 109 1.53 -0.15 3.94
CA HIS A 109 2.53 -0.82 4.75
C HIS A 109 1.96 -2.15 5.23
N ASN A 110 2.73 -3.22 5.07
CA ASN A 110 2.41 -4.52 5.63
C ASN A 110 3.34 -4.78 6.81
N ASN A 111 2.78 -4.81 8.02
CA ASN A 111 3.56 -4.95 9.23
C ASN A 111 4.28 -6.30 9.24
N THR A 112 5.52 -6.33 9.75
CA THR A 112 6.15 -7.59 10.14
C THR A 112 5.39 -8.17 11.32
N ASN A 113 5.06 -9.47 11.29
CA ASN A 113 4.39 -10.17 12.39
C ASN A 113 5.35 -11.20 12.97
N LEU A 114 5.69 -11.07 14.25
CA LEU A 114 6.42 -12.10 15.00
C LEU A 114 5.45 -12.66 16.05
N THR A 115 5.11 -13.94 15.96
CA THR A 115 4.20 -14.60 16.90
C THR A 115 4.85 -15.84 17.49
N ALA A 116 4.89 -15.93 18.81
CA ALA A 116 5.49 -17.06 19.52
C ALA A 116 4.94 -17.18 20.95
N THR A 117 5.31 -18.24 21.65
CA THR A 117 5.09 -18.29 23.11
C THR A 117 5.97 -17.27 23.80
N ASN A 118 7.25 -17.25 23.44
CA ASN A 118 8.22 -16.28 23.93
C ASN A 118 8.96 -15.63 22.76
N ILE A 119 9.13 -14.32 22.81
CA ILE A 119 9.96 -13.56 21.86
C ILE A 119 11.08 -12.92 22.66
N ASN A 120 12.33 -13.24 22.31
CA ASN A 120 13.52 -12.71 22.96
C ASN A 120 14.38 -11.98 21.91
N LEU A 121 14.49 -10.66 22.04
CA LEU A 121 15.29 -9.80 21.18
C LEU A 121 16.50 -9.31 21.99
N ASN A 122 17.67 -9.89 21.76
CA ASN A 122 18.90 -9.55 22.46
C ASN A 122 19.86 -8.83 21.50
N THR A 123 20.04 -7.55 21.72
CA THR A 123 20.93 -6.71 20.91
C THR A 123 21.92 -5.96 21.78
N THR A 124 23.16 -5.83 21.32
CA THR A 124 24.17 -5.09 22.10
C THR A 124 24.07 -3.58 21.93
N GLN A 125 23.39 -3.09 20.89
CA GLN A 125 23.31 -1.68 20.54
C GLN A 125 21.87 -1.23 20.27
N ASP A 126 21.39 -1.24 19.02
CA ASP A 126 20.13 -0.61 18.65
C ASP A 126 19.07 -1.63 18.22
N THR A 127 17.87 -1.55 18.79
CA THR A 127 16.68 -2.26 18.31
C THR A 127 15.66 -1.27 17.78
N LYS A 128 15.29 -1.42 16.51
CA LYS A 128 14.28 -0.61 15.82
C LYS A 128 13.10 -1.46 15.41
N ILE A 129 11.92 -1.12 15.90
CA ILE A 129 10.64 -1.76 15.59
C ILE A 129 9.76 -0.71 14.91
N LYS A 130 9.59 -0.81 13.59
CA LYS A 130 8.85 0.17 12.79
C LYS A 130 7.81 -0.50 11.90
N GLY A 131 6.54 -0.38 12.27
CA GLY A 131 5.47 -1.09 11.56
C GLY A 131 5.57 -2.61 11.73
N ALA A 132 5.49 -3.07 12.98
CA ALA A 132 5.54 -4.48 13.30
C ALA A 132 4.61 -4.82 14.46
N ASN A 133 4.13 -6.06 14.47
CA ASN A 133 3.32 -6.65 15.52
C ASN A 133 4.15 -7.76 16.17
N LEU A 134 4.50 -7.60 17.45
CA LEU A 134 5.22 -8.59 18.25
C LEU A 134 4.25 -9.19 19.25
N GLN A 135 3.79 -10.41 19.00
CA GLN A 135 2.82 -11.09 19.84
C GLN A 135 3.46 -12.29 20.53
N ALA A 136 3.79 -12.13 21.81
CA ALA A 136 4.18 -13.22 22.68
C ALA A 136 3.01 -13.59 23.60
N THR A 137 2.64 -14.87 23.66
CA THR A 137 1.55 -15.32 24.55
C THR A 137 1.99 -15.43 26.01
N ASN A 138 3.28 -15.67 26.26
CA ASN A 138 3.86 -15.73 27.59
C ASN A 138 4.77 -14.53 27.89
N GLN A 139 5.81 -14.31 27.10
CA GLN A 139 6.79 -13.26 27.40
C GLN A 139 7.43 -12.63 26.17
N LEU A 140 7.45 -11.30 26.13
CA LEU A 140 8.22 -10.49 25.17
C LEU A 140 9.37 -9.81 25.90
N ASN A 141 10.59 -10.28 25.64
CA ASN A 141 11.84 -9.71 26.16
C ASN A 141 12.57 -8.93 25.08
N ILE A 142 12.99 -7.71 25.43
CA ILE A 142 13.81 -6.86 24.58
C ILE A 142 14.98 -6.36 25.43
N ASP A 143 16.15 -6.93 25.22
CA ASP A 143 17.41 -6.49 25.81
C ASP A 143 18.20 -5.72 24.74
N THR A 144 18.32 -4.41 24.93
CA THR A 144 18.94 -3.49 23.97
C THR A 144 19.47 -2.27 24.70
N LYS A 145 20.52 -1.64 24.14
CA LYS A 145 21.00 -0.36 24.67
C LYS A 145 20.06 0.77 24.29
N ASN A 146 19.60 0.82 23.04
CA ASN A 146 18.62 1.80 22.56
C ASN A 146 17.43 1.09 21.90
N LEU A 147 16.22 1.56 22.18
CA LEU A 147 14.98 1.04 21.63
C LEU A 147 14.19 2.13 20.91
N GLU A 148 14.00 1.98 19.60
CA GLU A 148 13.07 2.81 18.82
C GLU A 148 11.84 2.00 18.45
N VAL A 149 10.66 2.49 18.83
CA VAL A 149 9.37 1.89 18.44
C VAL A 149 8.52 2.94 17.74
N SER A 150 8.08 2.66 16.52
CA SER A 150 7.20 3.55 15.75
C SER A 150 6.19 2.79 14.92
N SER A 151 5.01 3.40 14.73
CA SER A 151 4.00 2.91 13.80
C SER A 151 4.23 3.49 12.39
N VAL A 152 3.59 2.87 11.41
CA VAL A 152 3.53 3.35 10.03
C VAL A 152 2.06 3.45 9.61
N GLN A 153 1.76 4.34 8.67
CA GLN A 153 0.40 4.59 8.21
C GLN A 153 0.33 4.44 6.69
N ASN A 154 -0.76 3.84 6.23
CA ASN A 154 -1.09 3.84 4.80
C ASN A 154 -1.37 5.27 4.35
N LYS A 155 -1.06 5.56 3.08
CA LYS A 155 -1.25 6.88 2.49
C LYS A 155 -1.96 6.75 1.16
N HIS A 156 -2.93 7.63 0.93
CA HIS A 156 -3.58 7.77 -0.36
C HIS A 156 -3.50 9.24 -0.80
N LYS A 157 -3.09 9.46 -2.05
CA LYS A 157 -3.03 10.78 -2.68
C LYS A 157 -3.68 10.70 -4.04
N ALA A 158 -4.78 11.40 -4.23
CA ALA A 158 -5.37 11.62 -5.54
C ALA A 158 -5.11 13.06 -5.99
N LYS A 159 -5.01 13.25 -7.29
CA LYS A 159 -4.91 14.55 -7.93
C LYS A 159 -5.63 14.49 -9.25
N THR A 160 -6.53 15.43 -9.48
CA THR A 160 -7.25 15.55 -10.74
C THR A 160 -7.01 16.92 -11.35
N ARG A 161 -6.79 16.95 -12.66
CA ARG A 161 -6.66 18.18 -13.43
C ARG A 161 -7.57 18.08 -14.64
N SER A 162 -8.47 19.03 -14.81
CA SER A 162 -9.34 19.11 -15.99
C SER A 162 -9.18 20.45 -16.68
N GLN A 163 -9.38 20.43 -17.99
CA GLN A 163 -9.38 21.61 -18.85
C GLN A 163 -10.46 21.43 -19.90
N GLY A 164 -11.23 22.48 -20.19
CA GLY A 164 -12.28 22.44 -21.18
C GLY A 164 -12.53 23.78 -21.85
N ALA A 165 -13.06 23.71 -23.06
CA ALA A 165 -13.52 24.84 -23.83
C ALA A 165 -14.92 24.54 -24.39
N SER A 166 -15.76 25.56 -24.46
CA SER A 166 -17.13 25.44 -24.96
C SER A 166 -17.54 26.67 -25.78
N LEU A 167 -18.42 26.46 -26.74
CA LEU A 167 -19.00 27.48 -27.62
C LEU A 167 -20.50 27.24 -27.75
N GLY A 168 -21.30 28.26 -27.43
CA GLY A 168 -22.76 28.27 -27.54
C GLY A 168 -23.24 29.18 -28.68
N ILE A 169 -24.19 28.70 -29.47
CA ILE A 169 -24.80 29.39 -30.60
C ILE A 169 -26.32 29.39 -30.42
N GLY A 170 -26.98 30.53 -30.62
CA GLY A 170 -28.42 30.70 -30.55
C GLY A 170 -29.00 31.38 -31.79
N SER A 171 -30.31 31.62 -31.76
CA SER A 171 -31.07 32.30 -32.82
C SER A 171 -30.54 33.69 -33.20
N SER A 172 -29.75 34.33 -32.33
CA SER A 172 -29.12 35.65 -32.54
C SER A 172 -27.60 35.60 -32.76
N GLY A 173 -27.02 34.43 -33.07
CA GLY A 173 -25.58 34.26 -33.28
C GLY A 173 -24.87 33.58 -32.10
N VAL A 174 -23.58 33.86 -31.89
CA VAL A 174 -22.84 33.29 -30.74
C VAL A 174 -23.41 33.83 -29.44
N ASN A 175 -23.85 32.94 -28.56
CA ASN A 175 -24.46 33.31 -27.28
C ASN A 175 -23.44 33.21 -26.13
N SER A 176 -22.45 32.30 -26.21
CA SER A 176 -21.45 32.15 -25.15
C SER A 176 -20.15 31.50 -25.62
N VAL A 177 -19.05 31.83 -24.93
CA VAL A 177 -17.75 31.14 -24.99
C VAL A 177 -17.32 30.86 -23.57
N GLY A 178 -16.86 29.64 -23.30
CA GLY A 178 -16.42 29.24 -21.97
C GLY A 178 -15.09 28.51 -21.99
N PHE A 179 -14.21 28.84 -21.04
CA PHE A 179 -13.01 28.08 -20.72
C PHE A 179 -13.06 27.67 -19.25
N ASN A 180 -12.72 26.42 -18.96
CA ASN A 180 -12.66 25.92 -17.60
C ASN A 180 -11.33 25.22 -17.37
N GLN A 181 -10.68 25.51 -16.25
CA GLN A 181 -9.58 24.70 -15.75
C GLN A 181 -9.80 24.46 -14.26
N SER A 182 -9.65 23.21 -13.83
CA SER A 182 -9.81 22.84 -12.43
C SER A 182 -8.68 21.92 -11.96
N LYS A 183 -8.36 22.04 -10.68
CA LYS A 183 -7.39 21.21 -9.97
C LYS A 183 -7.96 20.86 -8.61
N ALA A 184 -8.04 19.56 -8.33
CA ALA A 184 -8.36 19.00 -7.02
C ALA A 184 -7.16 18.17 -6.53
#